data_AF-A0A7I7ZIY8-F1
#
_entry.id   AF-A0A7I7ZIY8-F1
#
_cell.length_a   1.000
_cell.length_b   1.000
_cell.length_c   1.000
_cell.angle_alpha   90.00
_cell.angle_beta   90.00
_cell.angle_gamma   90.00
#
_symmetry.space_group_name_H-M   'P 1'
#
loop_
_entity.id
_entity.type
_entity.pdbx_description
1 polymer ?
#
loop_
_entity_poly.entity_id
_entity_poly.type
_entity_poly.pdbx_seq_one_letter_code
_entity_poly.pdbx_strand_id
1 'polypeptide(L)' 'MREFSEERAIGEVVARLTARYPSVDPTRIATAVRRVHEGFVSSAVRDFVPLLVERHVREELDHGLRAAAV' A
#
# COMPACT_ATOMS: atom_id res chain seq x y z
N MET A 1 25.80 -3.02 0.76
CA MET A 1 24.42 -3.39 1.18
C MET A 1 23.50 -2.26 0.78
N ARG A 2 22.40 -2.55 0.10
CA ARG A 2 21.41 -1.51 -0.23
C ARG A 2 20.56 -1.37 1.03
N GLU A 3 20.79 -0.34 1.82
CA GLU A 3 19.88 0.01 2.92
C GLU A 3 18.52 0.34 2.27
N PHE A 4 17.62 -0.65 2.24
CA PHE A 4 16.25 -0.42 1.83
C PHE A 4 15.57 0.29 3.00
N SER A 5 15.63 1.62 3.00
CA SER A 5 14.81 2.40 3.90
C SER A 5 13.34 2.02 3.68
N GLU A 6 12.60 1.83 4.74
CA GLU A 6 11.17 1.50 4.67
C GLU A 6 10.42 2.46 3.74
N GLU A 7 10.77 3.74 3.76
CA GLU A 7 10.18 4.76 2.89
C GLU A 7 10.40 4.48 1.39
N ARG A 8 11.57 3.93 1.01
CA ARG A 8 11.82 3.45 -0.35
C ARG A 8 10.97 2.23 -0.66
N ALA A 9 10.86 1.29 0.27
CA ALA A 9 10.04 0.10 0.09
C ALA A 9 8.55 0.45 -0.06
N ILE A 10 8.05 1.44 0.69
CA ILE A 10 6.70 1.98 0.57
C ILE A 10 6.49 2.66 -0.78
N GLY A 11 7.46 3.43 -1.28
CA GLY A 11 7.41 4.00 -2.64
C GLY A 11 7.27 2.92 -3.73
N GLU A 12 8.02 1.83 -3.61
CA GLU A 12 7.92 0.69 -4.52
C GLU A 12 6.56 -0.03 -4.42
N VAL A 13 5.98 -0.12 -3.21
CA VAL A 13 4.61 -0.64 -3.00
C VAL A 13 3.60 0.21 -3.76
N VAL A 14 3.67 1.55 -3.67
CA VAL A 14 2.78 2.45 -4.43
C VAL A 14 2.90 2.21 -5.93
N ALA A 15 4.13 2.10 -6.44
CA ALA A 15 4.38 1.85 -7.86
C ALA A 15 3.77 0.50 -8.32
N ARG A 16 3.98 -0.57 -7.54
CA ARG A 16 3.41 -1.91 -7.84
C ARG A 16 1.89 -1.91 -7.80
N LEU A 17 1.28 -1.26 -6.81
CA LEU A 17 -0.17 -1.16 -6.71
C LEU A 17 -0.76 -0.34 -7.86
N THR A 18 -0.13 0.77 -8.23
CA THR A 18 -0.54 1.59 -9.38
C THR A 18 -0.49 0.81 -10.68
N ALA A 19 0.56 0.01 -10.90
CA ALA A 19 0.65 -0.86 -12.07
C ALA A 19 -0.41 -1.98 -12.06
N ARG A 20 -0.78 -2.48 -10.88
CA ARG A 20 -1.76 -3.57 -10.71
C ARG A 20 -3.21 -3.11 -10.85
N TYR A 21 -3.51 -1.88 -10.44
CA TYR A 21 -4.87 -1.31 -10.46
C TYR A 21 -4.92 -0.07 -11.37
N PRO A 22 -4.74 -0.22 -12.70
CA PRO A 22 -4.68 0.91 -13.63
C PRO A 22 -6.00 1.69 -13.74
N SER A 23 -7.11 1.10 -13.32
CA SER A 23 -8.43 1.74 -13.27
C SER A 23 -8.66 2.57 -12.01
N VAL A 24 -7.77 2.50 -11.02
CA VAL A 24 -7.85 3.27 -9.77
C VAL A 24 -6.91 4.45 -9.87
N ASP A 25 -7.41 5.62 -9.46
CA ASP A 25 -6.60 6.84 -9.42
C ASP A 25 -5.33 6.67 -8.57
N PRO A 26 -4.13 7.03 -9.09
CA PRO A 26 -2.87 6.83 -8.39
C PRO A 26 -2.76 7.65 -7.09
N THR A 27 -3.40 8.81 -7.02
CA THR A 27 -3.46 9.60 -5.77
C THR A 27 -4.30 8.88 -4.73
N ARG A 28 -5.39 8.20 -5.12
CA ARG A 28 -6.16 7.35 -4.22
C ARG A 28 -5.34 6.18 -3.69
N ILE A 29 -4.55 5.51 -4.54
CA ILE A 29 -3.64 4.43 -4.13
C ILE A 29 -2.59 4.94 -3.14
N ALA A 30 -1.91 6.05 -3.46
CA ALA A 30 -0.91 6.64 -2.58
C ALA A 30 -1.49 7.05 -1.21
N THR A 31 -2.71 7.58 -1.20
CA THR A 31 -3.42 7.96 0.03
C THR A 31 -3.78 6.72 0.86
N ALA A 32 -4.26 5.65 0.24
CA ALA A 32 -4.56 4.39 0.92
C ALA A 32 -3.29 3.77 1.54
N VAL A 33 -2.20 3.72 0.77
CA VAL A 33 -0.89 3.25 1.26
C VAL A 33 -0.42 4.06 2.45
N ARG A 34 -0.47 5.41 2.38
CA ARG A 34 -0.05 6.27 3.48
C ARG A 34 -0.90 6.04 4.73
N ARG A 35 -2.23 6.01 4.60
CA ARG A 35 -3.15 5.76 5.72
C ARG A 35 -2.86 4.43 6.42
N VAL A 36 -2.63 3.36 5.66
CA VAL A 36 -2.31 2.04 6.21
C VAL A 36 -0.93 2.05 6.86
N HIS A 37 0.06 2.68 6.23
CA HIS A 37 1.42 2.80 6.76
C HIS A 37 1.48 3.56 8.08
N GLU A 38 0.71 4.65 8.22
CA GLU A 38 0.55 5.39 9.48
C GLU A 38 -0.01 4.50 10.61
N GLY A 39 -0.87 3.53 10.28
CA GLY A 39 -1.37 2.54 11.24
C GLY A 39 -0.29 1.64 11.86
N PHE A 40 0.87 1.52 11.21
CA PHE A 40 2.01 0.74 11.70
C PHE A 40 3.05 1.57 12.48
N VAL A 41 2.80 2.87 12.73
CA VAL A 41 3.74 3.75 13.44
C VAL A 41 4.21 3.19 14.79
N SER A 42 3.32 2.48 15.50
CA SER A 42 3.61 1.88 16.81
C SER A 42 4.27 0.50 16.75
N SER A 43 4.52 -0.05 15.55
CA SER A 43 5.08 -1.40 15.39
C SER A 43 6.59 -1.41 15.61
N ALA A 44 7.05 -2.29 16.50
CA ALA A 44 8.47 -2.45 16.81
C ALA A 44 9.28 -3.10 15.66
N VAL A 45 8.63 -3.95 14.86
CA VAL A 45 9.26 -4.62 13.70
C VAL A 45 8.80 -3.94 12.42
N ARG A 46 9.72 -3.24 11.75
CA ARG A 46 9.45 -2.40 10.58
C ARG A 46 9.72 -3.10 9.24
N ASP A 47 10.50 -4.17 9.24
CA ASP A 47 10.90 -4.90 8.02
C ASP A 47 9.70 -5.46 7.23
N PHE A 48 8.66 -5.90 7.94
CA PHE A 48 7.44 -6.45 7.34
C PHE A 48 6.36 -5.40 7.03
N VAL A 49 6.53 -4.16 7.50
CA VAL A 49 5.53 -3.10 7.32
C VAL A 49 5.20 -2.88 5.84
N PRO A 50 6.16 -2.79 4.90
CA PRO A 50 5.84 -2.62 3.48
C PRO A 50 4.97 -3.75 2.91
N LEU A 51 5.23 -4.99 3.31
CA LEU A 51 4.47 -6.17 2.85
C LEU A 51 3.04 -6.16 3.41
N LEU A 52 2.88 -5.83 4.68
CA LEU A 52 1.58 -5.75 5.34
C LEU A 52 0.75 -4.59 4.78
N VAL A 53 1.39 -3.44 4.53
CA VAL A 53 0.75 -2.28 3.90
C VAL A 53 0.24 -2.64 2.51
N GLU A 54 1.08 -3.27 1.67
CA GLU A 54 0.68 -3.69 0.33
C GLU A 54 -0.52 -4.65 0.36
N ARG A 55 -0.49 -5.65 1.26
CA ARG A 55 -1.58 -6.60 1.43
C ARG A 55 -2.89 -5.90 1.81
N HIS A 56 -2.86 -5.05 2.83
CA HIS A 56 -4.07 -4.41 3.34
C HIS A 56 -4.69 -3.47 2.29
N VAL A 57 -3.87 -2.71 1.57
CA VAL A 57 -4.36 -1.85 0.48
C VAL A 57 -4.98 -2.67 -0.65
N ARG A 58 -4.41 -3.83 -0.99
CA ARG A 58 -5.02 -4.73 -1.98
C ARG A 58 -6.40 -5.22 -1.55
N GLU A 59 -6.56 -5.62 -0.29
CA GLU A 59 -7.84 -6.06 0.24
C GLU A 59 -8.88 -4.92 0.20
N GLU A 60 -8.50 -3.71 0.61
CA GLU A 60 -9.37 -2.52 0.54
C GLU A 60 -9.79 -2.18 -0.90
N LEU A 61 -8.85 -2.17 -1.86
CA LEU A 61 -9.13 -1.84 -3.26
C LEU A 61 -10.01 -2.91 -3.93
N ASP A 62 -9.74 -4.18 -3.66
CA ASP A 62 -10.48 -5.31 -4.19
C ASP A 62 -11.91 -5.35 -3.62
N HIS A 63 -12.08 -5.04 -2.33
CA HIS A 63 -13.39 -4.87 -1.72
C HIS A 63 -14.15 -3.68 -2.32
N GLY A 64 -13.50 -2.53 -2.49
CA GLY A 64 -14.10 -1.35 -3.10
C GLY A 64 -14.51 -1.55 -4.56
N LEU A 65 -13.70 -2.27 -5.35
CA LEU A 65 -14.02 -2.59 -6.75
C LEU A 65 -15.26 -3.51 -6.83
N ARG A 66 -15.38 -4.49 -5.94
CA ARG A 66 -16.56 -5.37 -5.88
C ARG A 66 -17.81 -4.62 -5.47
N ALA A 67 -17.72 -3.74 -4.46
CA ALA A 67 -18.84 -2.94 -4.00
C ALA A 67 -19.36 -1.98 -5.08
N ALA A 68 -18.49 -1.46 -5.94
CA ALA A 68 -18.87 -0.58 -7.05
C ALA A 68 -19.47 -1.34 -8.26
N ALA A 69 -19.43 -2.67 -8.27
CA ALA A 69 -19.95 -3.51 -9.35
C ALA A 69 -21.38 -4.05 -9.08
N VAL A 70 -21.99 -3.68 -7.95
CA VAL A 70 -23.36 -4.04 -7.53
C VAL A 70 -24.26 -2.81 -7.62
#